data_AF-A0A8C7WHA9-F1
#
_entry.id   AF-A0A8C7WHA9-F1
#
_cell.length_a   1.000
_cell.length_b   1.000
_cell.length_c   1.000
_cell.angle_alpha   90.00
_cell.angle_beta   90.00
_cell.angle_gamma   90.00
#
_symmetry.space_group_name_H-M   'P 1'
#
loop_
_entity.id
_entity.type
_entity.pdbx_description
1 polymer ?
#
loop_
_entity_poly.entity_id
_entity_poly.type
_entity_poly.pdbx_seq_one_letter_code
_entity_poly.pdbx_strand_id
1 'polypeptide(L)'
;MLSLLLPMLLAVQALAVLEVQVPELPVVALYGMDTTLNCSFSHASPFNLSDLSVFWQLTDTKRSVHSYWASQDQLADQGERYANRTSLYPSQLGTGNTSLLLRGVRVADEGSYTCFVRVEAHGSAALLLQVAAPYSKPLVTLEPDSNLRPGDKVALTCVAYGGYPEADVLWQDGGGHNLTDNVTTSLVANEEGLFSMRSVLTVTLEPNSTYSCRLTNPLLGEDGHASVTITGQNMVFPPVALWVTVGLAVCLLGLLIALAAVCRRKIKESCEEDRAGTCLSVCLNNCEKDQAGPLNSAVCLNSTALLSF
;
A
#
# COMPACT_ATOMS: atom_id res chain seq x y z
N MET A 1 37.00 -17.34 -78.46
CA MET A 1 36.69 -18.78 -78.46
C MET A 1 37.15 -19.37 -77.15
N LEU A 2 36.22 -19.52 -76.20
CA LEU A 2 36.08 -20.63 -75.24
C LEU A 2 37.37 -21.31 -74.77
N SER A 3 37.71 -21.29 -73.49
CA SER A 3 36.99 -22.07 -72.48
C SER A 3 37.47 -21.61 -71.08
N LEU A 4 36.60 -20.94 -70.31
CA LEU A 4 35.76 -21.52 -69.25
C LEU A 4 36.61 -21.92 -68.02
N LEU A 5 36.74 -20.99 -67.07
CA LEU A 5 35.97 -21.00 -65.83
C LEU A 5 36.32 -22.19 -64.93
N LEU A 6 37.39 -22.01 -64.13
CA LEU A 6 37.43 -22.60 -62.80
C LEU A 6 37.46 -21.44 -61.79
N PRO A 7 36.32 -20.81 -61.44
CA PRO A 7 36.25 -20.22 -60.12
C PRO A 7 36.32 -21.40 -59.17
N MET A 8 37.43 -21.50 -58.43
CA MET A 8 37.53 -22.43 -57.32
C MET A 8 36.29 -22.22 -56.46
N LEU A 9 35.43 -23.23 -56.39
CA LEU A 9 34.24 -23.24 -55.56
C LEU A 9 34.72 -23.02 -54.12
N LEU A 10 34.69 -21.79 -53.63
CA LEU A 10 34.49 -21.52 -52.22
C LEU A 10 33.03 -21.87 -51.94
N ALA A 11 32.74 -23.17 -51.94
CA ALA A 11 31.57 -23.67 -51.26
C ALA A 11 31.82 -23.36 -49.79
N VAL A 12 31.33 -22.21 -49.34
CA VAL A 12 31.04 -22.00 -47.94
C VAL A 12 29.99 -23.06 -47.63
N GLN A 13 30.42 -24.22 -47.16
CA GLN A 13 29.53 -25.19 -46.55
C GLN A 13 28.98 -24.47 -45.33
N ALA A 14 27.81 -23.87 -45.48
CA ALA A 14 27.02 -23.46 -44.33
C ALA A 14 26.83 -24.75 -43.52
N LEU A 15 27.48 -24.81 -42.36
CA LEU A 15 27.21 -25.88 -41.39
C LEU A 15 25.70 -25.88 -41.18
N ALA A 16 25.06 -27.01 -41.45
CA ALA A 16 23.66 -27.18 -41.11
C ALA A 16 23.55 -26.98 -39.59
N VAL A 17 22.81 -25.95 -39.17
CA VAL A 17 22.52 -25.67 -37.77
C VAL A 17 21.14 -26.21 -37.48
N LEU A 18 21.00 -26.94 -36.37
CA LEU A 18 19.70 -27.41 -35.91
C LEU A 18 18.94 -26.24 -35.26
N GLU A 19 17.72 -25.99 -35.70
CA GLU A 19 16.89 -24.96 -35.09
C GLU A 19 16.19 -25.51 -33.83
N VAL A 20 16.45 -24.87 -32.69
CA VAL A 20 15.87 -25.19 -31.39
C VAL A 20 14.86 -24.13 -31.01
N GLN A 21 13.64 -24.56 -30.68
CA GLN A 21 12.55 -23.69 -30.25
C GLN A 21 12.43 -23.66 -28.72
N VAL A 22 12.34 -22.45 -28.17
CA VAL A 22 12.09 -22.16 -26.75
C VAL A 22 11.06 -21.02 -26.64
N PRO A 23 10.40 -20.84 -25.49
CA PRO A 23 9.51 -19.70 -25.28
C PRO A 23 10.25 -18.36 -25.42
N GLU A 24 9.63 -17.40 -26.11
CA GLU A 24 10.14 -16.01 -26.21
C GLU A 24 9.91 -15.21 -24.92
N LEU A 25 8.82 -15.54 -24.21
CA LEU A 25 8.48 -14.93 -22.94
C LEU A 25 9.10 -15.72 -21.77
N PRO A 26 9.41 -15.04 -20.65
CA PRO A 26 9.89 -15.72 -19.45
C PRO A 26 8.89 -16.77 -18.95
N VAL A 27 9.41 -17.91 -18.53
CA VAL A 27 8.62 -18.95 -17.84
C VAL A 27 8.50 -18.53 -16.39
N VAL A 28 7.28 -18.21 -15.93
CA VAL A 28 7.01 -17.93 -14.52
C VAL A 28 6.68 -19.23 -13.81
N ALA A 29 7.49 -19.60 -12.81
CA ALA A 29 7.32 -20.81 -12.02
C ALA A 29 7.02 -20.49 -10.56
N LEU A 30 6.07 -21.24 -9.97
CA LEU A 30 5.71 -21.09 -8.58
C LEU A 30 6.72 -21.77 -7.65
N TYR A 31 7.13 -21.07 -6.60
CA TYR A 31 7.99 -21.62 -5.55
C TYR A 31 7.40 -22.91 -4.96
N GLY A 32 8.26 -23.92 -4.78
CA GLY A 32 7.88 -25.22 -4.25
C GLY A 32 7.15 -26.14 -5.23
N MET A 33 6.72 -25.63 -6.40
CA MET A 33 6.03 -26.40 -7.43
C MET A 33 7.00 -26.92 -8.48
N ASP A 34 6.54 -27.92 -9.25
CA ASP A 34 7.28 -28.41 -10.42
C ASP A 34 7.00 -27.51 -11.62
N THR A 35 8.01 -27.29 -12.47
CA THR A 35 7.87 -26.52 -13.72
C THR A 35 8.59 -27.20 -14.87
N THR A 36 8.14 -26.95 -16.09
CA THR A 36 8.76 -27.45 -17.31
C THR A 36 9.41 -26.31 -18.07
N LEU A 37 10.72 -26.44 -18.34
CA LEU A 37 11.45 -25.54 -19.22
C LEU A 37 11.37 -26.08 -20.64
N ASN A 38 10.53 -25.44 -21.46
CA ASN A 38 10.23 -25.94 -22.79
C ASN A 38 11.44 -25.76 -23.72
N CYS A 39 11.84 -26.86 -24.35
CA CYS A 39 12.82 -26.89 -25.42
C CYS A 39 12.44 -27.99 -26.40
N SER A 40 12.32 -27.64 -27.67
CA SER A 40 12.07 -28.61 -28.72
C SER A 40 12.91 -28.33 -29.94
N PHE A 41 13.01 -29.30 -30.84
CA PHE A 41 13.61 -29.12 -32.15
C PHE A 41 12.78 -29.87 -33.19
N SER A 42 12.86 -29.41 -34.43
CA SER A 42 12.25 -30.09 -35.58
C SER A 42 13.33 -30.79 -36.38
N HIS A 43 13.11 -32.07 -36.70
CA HIS A 43 14.04 -32.88 -37.49
C HIS A 43 13.31 -33.56 -38.65
N ALA A 44 13.84 -33.41 -39.86
CA ALA A 44 13.14 -33.81 -41.09
C ALA A 44 13.10 -35.34 -41.30
N SER A 45 14.01 -36.08 -40.69
CA SER A 45 14.11 -37.54 -40.79
C SER A 45 14.01 -38.20 -39.41
N PRO A 46 13.55 -39.47 -39.31
CA PRO A 46 13.69 -40.23 -38.07
C PRO A 46 15.17 -40.41 -37.72
N PHE A 47 15.50 -40.35 -36.43
CA PHE A 47 16.85 -40.57 -35.91
C PHE A 47 16.83 -41.59 -34.75
N ASN A 48 17.96 -42.22 -34.45
CA ASN A 48 18.07 -43.09 -33.28
C ASN A 48 18.35 -42.26 -32.02
N LEU A 49 17.76 -42.65 -30.89
CA LEU A 49 18.02 -41.99 -29.60
C LEU A 49 19.48 -42.12 -29.14
N SER A 50 20.28 -43.03 -29.72
CA SER A 50 21.72 -43.11 -29.50
C SER A 50 22.48 -41.90 -30.03
N ASP A 51 21.94 -41.27 -31.07
CA ASP A 51 22.57 -40.17 -31.80
C ASP A 51 22.19 -38.81 -31.18
N LEU A 52 21.15 -38.79 -30.35
CA LEU A 52 20.68 -37.61 -29.64
C LEU A 52 21.57 -37.31 -28.42
N SER A 53 22.03 -36.06 -28.33
CA SER A 53 22.60 -35.49 -27.12
C SER A 53 21.86 -34.22 -26.73
N VAL A 54 21.52 -34.10 -25.45
CA VAL A 54 20.84 -32.93 -24.87
C VAL A 54 21.63 -32.45 -23.66
N PHE A 55 21.91 -31.15 -23.61
CA PHE A 55 22.55 -30.52 -22.47
C PHE A 55 21.75 -29.30 -22.04
N TRP A 56 21.31 -29.30 -20.79
CA TRP A 56 20.77 -28.12 -20.12
C TRP A 56 21.86 -27.54 -19.23
N GLN A 57 22.13 -26.25 -19.38
CA GLN A 57 23.08 -25.53 -18.54
C GLN A 57 22.53 -24.15 -18.16
N LEU A 58 23.05 -23.61 -17.06
CA LEU A 58 22.88 -22.18 -16.77
C LEU A 58 23.64 -21.36 -17.82
N THR A 59 22.98 -20.36 -18.40
CA THR A 59 23.57 -19.53 -19.46
C THR A 59 24.81 -18.79 -18.96
N ASP A 60 24.74 -18.20 -17.76
CA ASP A 60 25.78 -17.30 -17.25
C ASP A 60 27.00 -18.06 -16.70
N THR A 61 26.75 -19.11 -15.92
CA THR A 61 27.82 -19.85 -15.22
C THR A 61 28.26 -21.12 -15.95
N LYS A 62 27.54 -21.52 -17.01
CA LYS A 62 27.76 -22.78 -17.75
C LYS A 62 27.71 -24.02 -16.88
N ARG A 63 27.10 -23.92 -15.69
CA ARG A 63 26.95 -25.04 -14.76
C ARG A 63 25.94 -26.03 -15.33
N SER A 64 26.29 -27.31 -15.35
CA SER A 64 25.41 -28.36 -15.84
C SER A 64 24.17 -28.50 -14.97
N VAL A 65 23.00 -28.48 -15.61
CA VAL A 65 21.68 -28.66 -14.98
C VAL A 65 21.19 -30.07 -15.24
N HIS A 66 21.29 -30.55 -16.48
CA HIS A 66 20.92 -31.91 -16.86
C HIS A 66 21.63 -32.29 -18.16
N SER A 67 21.98 -33.56 -18.34
CA SER A 67 22.63 -34.04 -19.56
C SER A 67 22.11 -35.42 -19.93
N TYR A 68 21.94 -35.65 -21.23
CA TYR A 68 21.46 -36.92 -21.79
C TYR A 68 22.26 -37.25 -23.05
N TRP A 69 22.89 -38.42 -23.08
CA TRP A 69 23.58 -38.96 -24.26
C TRP A 69 23.80 -40.46 -24.10
N ALA A 70 24.03 -41.17 -25.22
CA ALA A 70 24.04 -42.64 -25.28
C ALA A 70 22.77 -43.26 -24.70
N SER A 71 21.63 -42.64 -25.01
CA SER A 71 20.29 -43.09 -24.62
C SER A 71 20.04 -43.15 -23.11
N GLN A 72 20.82 -42.44 -22.29
CA GLN A 72 20.63 -42.37 -20.83
C GLN A 72 20.94 -40.97 -20.27
N ASP A 73 20.44 -40.71 -19.07
CA ASP A 73 20.78 -39.53 -18.27
C ASP A 73 22.22 -39.62 -17.75
N GLN A 74 22.94 -38.50 -17.79
CA GLN A 74 24.37 -38.39 -17.52
C GLN A 74 24.60 -37.33 -16.43
N LEU A 75 24.36 -37.72 -15.18
CA LEU A 75 24.20 -36.79 -14.06
C LEU A 75 25.47 -36.62 -13.20
N ALA A 76 26.59 -37.20 -13.61
CA ALA A 76 27.83 -37.16 -12.82
C ALA A 76 28.34 -35.72 -12.58
N ASP A 77 28.24 -34.85 -13.59
CA ASP A 77 28.66 -33.45 -13.53
C ASP A 77 27.50 -32.49 -13.18
N GLN A 78 26.34 -33.03 -12.81
CA GLN A 78 25.18 -32.22 -12.47
C GLN A 78 25.47 -31.34 -11.26
N GLY A 79 25.11 -30.05 -11.34
CA GLY A 79 25.20 -29.17 -10.19
C GLY A 79 24.37 -29.70 -9.01
N GLU A 80 24.98 -29.77 -7.82
CA GLU A 80 24.39 -30.39 -6.62
C GLU A 80 22.96 -29.91 -6.31
N ARG A 81 22.68 -28.62 -6.54
CA ARG A 81 21.36 -28.01 -6.34
C ARG A 81 20.24 -28.56 -7.23
N TYR A 82 20.58 -29.26 -8.31
CA TYR A 82 19.65 -29.87 -9.28
C TYR A 82 19.52 -31.38 -9.10
N ALA A 83 20.37 -32.00 -8.26
CA ALA A 83 20.35 -33.43 -8.00
C ALA A 83 18.96 -33.90 -7.56
N ASN A 84 18.47 -34.98 -8.18
CA ASN A 84 17.14 -35.57 -7.97
C ASN A 84 15.94 -34.64 -8.26
N ARG A 85 16.18 -33.44 -8.83
CA ARG A 85 15.13 -32.46 -9.13
C ARG A 85 14.86 -32.33 -10.62
N THR A 86 15.70 -32.86 -11.49
CA THR A 86 15.55 -32.70 -12.93
C THR A 86 15.21 -34.01 -13.64
N SER A 87 14.41 -33.96 -14.70
CA SER A 87 14.26 -35.08 -15.63
C SER A 87 13.83 -34.61 -17.02
N LEU A 88 14.24 -35.31 -18.07
CA LEU A 88 13.64 -35.16 -19.39
C LEU A 88 12.36 -36.01 -19.52
N TYR A 89 11.73 -36.00 -20.70
CA TYR A 89 10.60 -36.85 -21.05
C TYR A 89 11.03 -37.94 -22.05
N PRO A 90 11.51 -39.12 -21.60
CA PRO A 90 12.15 -40.10 -22.48
C PRO A 90 11.29 -40.54 -23.67
N SER A 91 9.97 -40.67 -23.47
CA SER A 91 9.04 -41.07 -24.52
C SER A 91 8.83 -40.01 -25.61
N GLN A 92 9.25 -38.77 -25.38
CA GLN A 92 9.05 -37.64 -26.29
C GLN A 92 10.36 -37.13 -26.93
N LEU A 93 11.51 -37.69 -26.52
CA LEU A 93 12.81 -37.33 -27.10
C LEU A 93 12.88 -37.64 -28.60
N GLY A 94 12.32 -38.77 -29.04
CA GLY A 94 12.30 -39.16 -30.46
C GLY A 94 11.41 -38.30 -31.33
N THR A 95 10.47 -37.56 -30.74
CA THR A 95 9.62 -36.57 -31.43
C THR A 95 10.18 -35.16 -31.34
N GLY A 96 11.39 -34.99 -30.80
CA GLY A 96 12.07 -33.70 -30.70
C GLY A 96 11.73 -32.88 -29.46
N ASN A 97 11.03 -33.43 -28.47
CA ASN A 97 10.79 -32.74 -27.20
C ASN A 97 11.93 -33.02 -26.22
N THR A 98 12.73 -32.00 -25.94
CA THR A 98 13.89 -32.04 -25.03
C THR A 98 13.67 -31.15 -23.80
N SER A 99 12.40 -30.90 -23.46
CA SER A 99 12.01 -30.07 -22.33
C SER A 99 12.45 -30.68 -21.00
N LEU A 100 12.83 -29.82 -20.07
CA LEU A 100 13.33 -30.20 -18.75
C LEU A 100 12.25 -30.01 -17.70
N LEU A 101 11.88 -31.08 -17.00
CA LEU A 101 11.12 -30.96 -15.75
C LEU A 101 12.09 -30.57 -14.63
N LEU A 102 11.81 -29.48 -13.93
CA LEU A 102 12.49 -29.04 -12.71
C LEU A 102 11.51 -29.12 -11.53
N ARG A 103 11.83 -29.94 -10.54
CA ARG A 103 10.97 -30.22 -9.38
C ARG A 103 11.24 -29.31 -8.20
N GLY A 104 10.17 -28.92 -7.51
CA GLY A 104 10.22 -28.11 -6.29
C GLY A 104 11.07 -26.86 -6.46
N VAL A 105 10.65 -25.97 -7.36
CA VAL A 105 11.36 -24.74 -7.74
C VAL A 105 11.73 -23.89 -6.52
N ARG A 106 12.96 -23.36 -6.50
CA ARG A 106 13.48 -22.50 -5.43
C ARG A 106 13.78 -21.12 -6.01
N VAL A 107 13.78 -20.08 -5.17
CA VAL A 107 14.14 -18.71 -5.57
C VAL A 107 15.47 -18.67 -6.31
N ALA A 108 16.48 -19.37 -5.78
CA ALA A 108 17.80 -19.38 -6.39
C ALA A 108 17.83 -20.04 -7.79
N ASP A 109 16.79 -20.77 -8.22
CA ASP A 109 16.74 -21.39 -9.56
C ASP A 109 16.40 -20.35 -10.63
N GLU A 110 15.93 -19.17 -10.25
CA GLU A 110 15.72 -18.04 -11.16
C GLU A 110 16.98 -17.74 -11.98
N GLY A 111 16.79 -17.51 -13.28
CA GLY A 111 17.90 -17.20 -14.18
C GLY A 111 17.70 -17.71 -15.61
N SER A 112 18.71 -17.51 -16.43
CA SER A 112 18.70 -17.95 -17.82
C SER A 112 19.26 -19.37 -17.97
N TYR A 113 18.55 -20.19 -18.74
CA TYR A 113 18.90 -21.57 -19.05
C TYR A 113 19.08 -21.73 -20.54
N THR A 114 20.16 -22.39 -20.96
CA THR A 114 20.39 -22.74 -22.37
C THR A 114 20.21 -24.23 -22.57
N CYS A 115 19.38 -24.59 -23.55
CA CYS A 115 19.19 -25.94 -24.04
C CYS A 115 20.06 -26.14 -25.28
N PHE A 116 20.98 -27.09 -25.25
CA PHE A 116 21.77 -27.53 -26.39
C PHE A 116 21.27 -28.89 -26.85
N VAL A 117 21.02 -29.00 -28.14
CA VAL A 117 20.58 -30.25 -28.78
C VAL A 117 21.55 -30.57 -29.91
N ARG A 118 21.94 -31.84 -29.98
CA ARG A 118 22.72 -32.39 -31.08
C ARG A 118 22.09 -33.69 -31.54
N VAL A 119 21.92 -33.81 -32.84
CA VAL A 119 21.69 -35.09 -33.53
C VAL A 119 22.82 -35.25 -34.55
N GLU A 120 22.57 -34.96 -35.82
CA GLU A 120 23.62 -34.79 -36.84
C GLU A 120 24.21 -33.38 -36.79
N ALA A 121 23.33 -32.39 -36.75
CA ALA A 121 23.63 -30.98 -36.56
C ALA A 121 23.44 -30.57 -35.08
N HIS A 122 24.01 -29.42 -34.72
CA HIS A 122 23.93 -28.85 -33.38
C HIS A 122 23.06 -27.60 -33.39
N GLY A 123 22.33 -27.38 -32.31
CA GLY A 123 21.47 -26.24 -32.11
C GLY A 123 21.39 -25.87 -30.64
N SER A 124 21.11 -24.61 -30.36
CA SER A 124 20.89 -24.17 -28.98
C SER A 124 20.00 -22.94 -28.92
N ALA A 125 19.19 -22.87 -27.89
CA ALA A 125 18.41 -21.68 -27.57
C ALA A 125 18.32 -21.51 -26.06
N ALA A 126 18.16 -20.26 -25.62
CA ALA A 126 18.10 -19.90 -24.21
C ALA A 126 16.73 -19.32 -23.86
N LEU A 127 16.25 -19.64 -22.66
CA LEU A 127 15.03 -19.10 -22.08
C LEU A 127 15.32 -18.51 -20.70
N LEU A 128 14.40 -17.68 -20.21
CA LEU A 128 14.45 -17.09 -18.88
C LEU A 128 13.43 -17.78 -17.97
N LEU A 129 13.88 -18.26 -16.82
CA LEU A 129 13.02 -18.72 -15.73
C LEU A 129 12.90 -17.59 -14.70
N GLN A 130 11.68 -17.17 -14.41
CA GLN A 130 11.35 -16.29 -13.30
C GLN A 130 10.62 -17.09 -12.22
N VAL A 131 10.91 -16.80 -10.96
CA VAL A 131 10.27 -17.46 -9.82
C VAL A 131 9.28 -16.51 -9.19
N ALA A 132 8.12 -17.03 -8.80
CA ALA A 132 7.12 -16.29 -8.06
C ALA A 132 6.67 -17.10 -6.85
N ALA A 133 6.45 -16.43 -5.72
CA ALA A 133 5.82 -16.99 -4.54
C ALA A 133 4.71 -16.05 -4.08
N PRO A 134 3.49 -16.57 -3.85
CA PRO A 134 2.39 -15.75 -3.36
C PRO A 134 2.68 -15.31 -1.92
N TYR A 135 2.40 -14.05 -1.62
CA TYR A 135 2.48 -13.55 -0.25
C TYR A 135 1.32 -14.10 0.58
N SER A 136 1.55 -14.31 1.88
CA SER A 136 0.46 -14.55 2.82
C SER A 136 -0.55 -13.40 2.79
N LYS A 137 -1.82 -13.68 3.12
CA LYS A 137 -2.83 -12.63 3.28
C LYS A 137 -2.30 -11.53 4.21
N PRO A 138 -2.29 -10.25 3.79
CA PRO A 138 -1.73 -9.19 4.61
C PRO A 138 -2.54 -9.02 5.90
N LEU A 139 -1.85 -8.57 6.96
CA LEU A 139 -2.45 -8.23 8.24
C LEU A 139 -2.09 -6.78 8.58
N VAL A 140 -3.10 -6.00 8.95
CA VAL A 140 -2.90 -4.61 9.42
C VAL A 140 -3.11 -4.57 10.93
N THR A 141 -2.14 -4.04 11.65
CA THR A 141 -2.20 -3.77 13.10
C THR A 141 -2.04 -2.27 13.37
N LEU A 142 -2.49 -1.86 14.56
CA LEU A 142 -2.50 -0.48 15.00
C LEU A 142 -1.69 -0.36 16.29
N GLU A 143 -0.77 0.60 16.37
CA GLU A 143 0.02 0.89 17.56
C GLU A 143 0.03 2.40 17.88
N PRO A 144 -0.32 2.82 19.12
CA PRO A 144 -0.94 2.01 20.18
C PRO A 144 -2.36 1.55 19.80
N ASP A 145 -2.82 0.44 20.39
CA ASP A 145 -4.12 -0.19 20.09
C ASP A 145 -5.24 0.20 21.07
N SER A 146 -4.91 0.97 22.11
CA SER A 146 -5.78 1.26 23.24
C SER A 146 -5.66 2.72 23.69
N ASN A 147 -6.69 3.21 24.39
CA ASN A 147 -6.79 4.59 24.91
C ASN A 147 -6.69 5.70 23.85
N LEU A 148 -7.05 5.38 22.62
CA LEU A 148 -6.97 6.28 21.48
C LEU A 148 -8.03 7.38 21.52
N ARG A 149 -7.63 8.60 21.19
CA ARG A 149 -8.50 9.76 21.04
C ARG A 149 -8.42 10.28 19.60
N PRO A 150 -9.51 10.90 19.09
CA PRO A 150 -9.43 11.64 17.84
C PRO A 150 -8.31 12.67 17.89
N GLY A 151 -7.49 12.73 16.85
CA GLY A 151 -6.31 13.60 16.77
C GLY A 151 -4.99 12.96 17.24
N ASP A 152 -5.02 11.76 17.84
CA ASP A 152 -3.79 11.04 18.18
C ASP A 152 -3.06 10.56 16.92
N LYS A 153 -1.72 10.57 16.97
CA LYS A 153 -0.89 9.99 15.91
C LYS A 153 -0.65 8.51 16.20
N VAL A 154 -0.99 7.66 15.24
CA VAL A 154 -0.85 6.20 15.34
C VAL A 154 -0.06 5.64 14.18
N ALA A 155 0.60 4.51 14.42
CA ALA A 155 1.26 3.73 13.40
C ALA A 155 0.38 2.55 12.99
N LEU A 156 0.04 2.50 11.71
CA LEU A 156 -0.57 1.37 11.04
C LEU A 156 0.53 0.51 10.42
N THR A 157 0.63 -0.74 10.84
CA THR A 157 1.63 -1.67 10.32
C THR A 157 0.95 -2.76 9.50
N CYS A 158 1.30 -2.85 8.22
CA CYS A 158 0.89 -3.94 7.32
C CYS A 158 2.03 -4.95 7.19
N VAL A 159 1.74 -6.22 7.44
CA VAL A 159 2.72 -7.33 7.31
C VAL A 159 2.21 -8.44 6.42
N ALA A 160 3.10 -9.00 5.61
CA ALA A 160 2.88 -10.20 4.79
C ALA A 160 4.18 -10.99 4.62
N TYR A 161 4.09 -12.30 4.45
CA TYR A 161 5.24 -13.20 4.52
C TYR A 161 5.31 -14.15 3.34
N GLY A 162 6.50 -14.67 3.08
CA GLY A 162 6.74 -15.81 2.19
C GLY A 162 6.64 -15.51 0.69
N GLY A 163 6.58 -14.23 0.29
CA GLY A 163 6.39 -13.86 -1.11
C GLY A 163 7.69 -13.61 -1.86
N TYR A 164 7.62 -13.71 -3.18
CA TYR A 164 8.72 -13.42 -4.10
C TYR A 164 8.16 -13.07 -5.49
N PRO A 165 8.71 -12.10 -6.23
CA PRO A 165 9.80 -11.19 -5.86
C PRO A 165 9.32 -10.10 -4.88
N GLU A 166 10.04 -8.99 -4.77
CA GLU A 166 9.58 -7.79 -4.06
C GLU A 166 8.19 -7.37 -4.56
N ALA A 167 7.28 -7.07 -3.63
CA ALA A 167 5.91 -6.70 -3.93
C ALA A 167 5.67 -5.19 -3.85
N ASP A 168 4.72 -4.74 -4.66
CA ASP A 168 4.25 -3.36 -4.64
C ASP A 168 3.24 -3.17 -3.50
N VAL A 169 3.46 -2.15 -2.67
CA VAL A 169 2.59 -1.81 -1.53
C VAL A 169 1.86 -0.50 -1.81
N LEU A 170 0.54 -0.53 -1.69
CA LEU A 170 -0.33 0.64 -1.82
C LEU A 170 -1.14 0.82 -0.54
N TRP A 171 -1.00 1.98 0.10
CA TRP A 171 -1.89 2.42 1.17
C TRP A 171 -2.95 3.36 0.64
N GLN A 172 -4.20 3.16 1.06
CA GLN A 172 -5.32 4.02 0.70
C GLN A 172 -6.29 4.20 1.86
N ASP A 173 -6.96 5.34 1.92
CA ASP A 173 -8.05 5.61 2.87
C ASP A 173 -9.40 5.01 2.40
N GLY A 174 -10.46 5.21 3.18
CA GLY A 174 -11.82 4.77 2.83
C GLY A 174 -12.42 5.51 1.63
N GLY A 175 -11.85 6.65 1.24
CA GLY A 175 -12.21 7.40 0.03
C GLY A 175 -11.42 6.97 -1.21
N GLY A 176 -10.42 6.11 -1.07
CA GLY A 176 -9.53 5.67 -2.15
C GLY A 176 -8.35 6.61 -2.43
N HIS A 177 -8.08 7.60 -1.57
CA HIS A 177 -6.91 8.46 -1.73
C HIS A 177 -5.63 7.69 -1.38
N ASN A 178 -4.62 7.83 -2.22
CA ASN A 178 -3.31 7.20 -2.03
C ASN A 178 -2.55 7.88 -0.88
N LEU A 179 -2.07 7.08 0.08
CA LEU A 179 -1.30 7.54 1.24
C LEU A 179 0.16 7.04 1.22
N THR A 180 0.61 6.46 0.11
CA THR A 180 1.87 5.72 0.01
C THR A 180 3.12 6.63 0.02
N ASP A 181 2.97 7.93 -0.27
CA ASP A 181 4.09 8.87 -0.42
C ASP A 181 4.96 9.04 0.84
N ASN A 182 4.42 8.77 2.03
CA ASN A 182 5.12 8.94 3.31
C ASN A 182 5.04 7.69 4.20
N VAL A 183 5.36 6.54 3.60
CA VAL A 183 5.30 5.23 4.23
C VAL A 183 6.72 4.65 4.34
N THR A 184 6.99 3.95 5.44
CA THR A 184 8.25 3.20 5.59
C THR A 184 8.00 1.73 5.28
N THR A 185 8.42 1.28 4.10
CA THR A 185 8.36 -0.13 3.70
C THR A 185 9.73 -0.78 3.86
N SER A 186 9.73 -1.98 4.43
CA SER A 186 10.92 -2.80 4.65
C SER A 186 10.65 -4.22 4.19
N LEU A 187 11.60 -4.81 3.49
CA LEU A 187 11.56 -6.21 3.06
C LEU A 187 12.77 -6.95 3.60
N VAL A 188 12.54 -8.12 4.17
CA VAL A 188 13.59 -8.98 4.71
C VAL A 188 13.46 -10.35 4.08
N ALA A 189 14.50 -10.81 3.39
CA ALA A 189 14.56 -12.15 2.83
C ALA A 189 14.95 -13.18 3.91
N ASN A 190 14.32 -14.36 3.87
CA ASN A 190 14.74 -15.51 4.66
C ASN A 190 15.88 -16.27 3.95
N GLU A 191 16.35 -17.37 4.57
CA GLU A 191 17.42 -18.22 4.01
C GLU A 191 17.04 -18.88 2.67
N GLU A 192 15.74 -19.04 2.39
CA GLU A 192 15.22 -19.59 1.13
C GLU A 192 15.08 -18.51 0.04
N GLY A 193 15.32 -17.24 0.37
CA GLY A 193 15.18 -16.08 -0.52
C GLY A 193 13.77 -15.48 -0.58
N LEU A 194 12.83 -15.96 0.24
CA LEU A 194 11.46 -15.43 0.29
C LEU A 194 11.38 -14.19 1.17
N PHE A 195 10.62 -13.19 0.75
CA PHE A 195 10.48 -11.91 1.43
C PHE A 195 9.39 -11.90 2.50
N SER A 196 9.70 -11.25 3.61
CA SER A 196 8.76 -10.76 4.61
C SER A 196 8.67 -9.25 4.48
N MET A 197 7.48 -8.76 4.10
CA MET A 197 7.18 -7.36 3.89
C MET A 197 6.57 -6.76 5.15
N ARG A 198 7.07 -5.60 5.55
CA ARG A 198 6.52 -4.77 6.62
C ARG A 198 6.46 -3.32 6.17
N SER A 199 5.26 -2.76 6.11
CA SER A 199 5.00 -1.39 5.71
C SER A 199 4.30 -0.62 6.83
N VAL A 200 4.83 0.55 7.18
CA VAL A 200 4.32 1.38 8.29
C VAL A 200 3.84 2.72 7.78
N LEU A 201 2.55 2.99 7.97
CA LEU A 201 1.89 4.25 7.68
C LEU A 201 1.59 4.97 9.01
N THR A 202 1.97 6.25 9.11
CA THR A 202 1.62 7.08 10.28
C THR A 202 0.46 8.01 9.93
N VAL A 203 -0.64 7.93 10.67
CA VAL A 203 -1.83 8.77 10.45
C VAL A 203 -2.29 9.45 11.73
N THR A 204 -3.00 10.56 11.56
CA THR A 204 -3.76 11.19 12.63
C THR A 204 -5.14 10.56 12.66
N LEU A 205 -5.58 10.08 13.83
CA LEU A 205 -6.85 9.36 13.94
C LEU A 205 -8.05 10.26 13.73
N GLU A 206 -8.91 9.82 12.81
CA GLU A 206 -10.23 10.38 12.57
C GLU A 206 -11.31 9.32 12.86
N PRO A 207 -12.45 9.72 13.47
CA PRO A 207 -13.51 8.78 13.79
C PRO A 207 -14.16 8.23 12.52
N ASN A 208 -14.42 6.91 12.51
CA ASN A 208 -15.04 6.19 11.41
C ASN A 208 -14.22 6.16 10.11
N SER A 209 -12.91 6.40 10.21
CA SER A 209 -11.99 6.30 9.08
C SER A 209 -11.51 4.86 8.87
N THR A 210 -11.41 4.45 7.62
CA THR A 210 -10.88 3.14 7.22
C THR A 210 -9.58 3.34 6.46
N TYR A 211 -8.58 2.51 6.76
CA TYR A 211 -7.32 2.48 6.05
C TYR A 211 -7.11 1.07 5.50
N SER A 212 -6.61 0.97 4.27
CA SER A 212 -6.35 -0.31 3.64
C SER A 212 -4.97 -0.37 3.01
N CYS A 213 -4.35 -1.52 3.18
CA CYS A 213 -3.08 -1.92 2.59
C CYS A 213 -3.38 -2.93 1.48
N ARG A 214 -2.96 -2.62 0.26
CA ARG A 214 -2.97 -3.54 -0.88
C ARG A 214 -1.54 -3.93 -1.22
N LEU A 215 -1.33 -5.22 -1.43
CA LEU A 215 -0.07 -5.81 -1.79
C LEU A 215 -0.22 -6.51 -3.14
N THR A 216 0.63 -6.18 -4.10
CA THR A 216 0.56 -6.75 -5.45
C THR A 216 1.85 -7.49 -5.77
N ASN A 217 1.74 -8.76 -6.17
CA ASN A 217 2.88 -9.50 -6.71
C ASN A 217 3.02 -9.20 -8.22
N PRO A 218 4.13 -8.61 -8.69
CA PRO A 218 4.25 -8.14 -10.06
C PRO A 218 4.28 -9.25 -11.12
N LEU A 219 4.62 -10.50 -10.74
CA LEU A 219 4.64 -11.64 -11.67
C LEU A 219 3.31 -12.41 -11.70
N LEU A 220 2.60 -12.47 -10.56
CA LEU A 220 1.32 -13.19 -10.46
C LEU A 220 0.12 -12.31 -10.74
N GLY A 221 0.26 -10.98 -10.61
CA GLY A 221 -0.88 -10.06 -10.64
C GLY A 221 -1.88 -10.31 -9.50
N GLU A 222 -1.45 -11.01 -8.45
CA GLU A 222 -2.28 -11.29 -7.28
C GLU A 222 -2.32 -10.07 -6.35
N ASP A 223 -3.52 -9.71 -5.92
CA ASP A 223 -3.78 -8.61 -4.99
C ASP A 223 -4.19 -9.15 -3.61
N GLY A 224 -3.27 -9.06 -2.65
CA GLY A 224 -3.57 -9.19 -1.23
C GLY A 224 -4.14 -7.89 -0.69
N HIS A 225 -5.22 -7.94 0.10
CA HIS A 225 -5.79 -6.75 0.74
C HIS A 225 -6.08 -6.97 2.22
N ALA A 226 -5.84 -5.93 3.01
CA ALA A 226 -6.22 -5.86 4.41
C ALA A 226 -6.65 -4.45 4.76
N SER A 227 -7.65 -4.32 5.62
CA SER A 227 -8.15 -3.03 6.07
C SER A 227 -8.38 -3.02 7.57
N VAL A 228 -8.30 -1.83 8.15
CA VAL A 228 -8.68 -1.57 9.53
C VAL A 228 -9.58 -0.34 9.57
N THR A 229 -10.65 -0.44 10.35
CA THR A 229 -11.60 0.65 10.55
C THR A 229 -11.48 1.16 11.97
N ILE A 230 -11.23 2.46 12.11
CA ILE A 230 -11.19 3.15 13.39
C ILE A 230 -12.61 3.46 13.81
N THR A 231 -13.14 2.72 14.79
CA THR A 231 -14.46 2.98 15.34
C THR A 231 -14.38 4.11 16.36
N GLY A 232 -15.02 5.23 16.05
CA GLY A 232 -15.19 6.30 17.02
C GLY A 232 -16.25 5.91 18.03
N GLN A 233 -15.96 5.98 19.33
CA GLN A 233 -17.04 6.05 20.31
C GLN A 233 -17.74 7.40 20.11
N ASN A 234 -19.05 7.38 19.85
CA ASN A 234 -19.86 8.59 19.90
C ASN A 234 -19.58 9.27 21.23
N MET A 235 -18.95 10.45 21.23
CA MET A 235 -18.79 11.26 22.42
C MET A 235 -20.18 11.78 22.84
N VAL A 236 -20.95 10.92 23.51
CA VAL A 236 -22.15 11.32 24.22
C VAL A 236 -21.64 12.15 25.39
N PHE A 237 -21.90 13.46 25.37
CA PHE A 237 -21.64 14.30 26.53
C PHE A 237 -22.22 13.60 27.77
N PRO A 238 -21.42 13.37 28.83
CA PRO A 238 -21.92 12.66 30.00
C PRO A 238 -23.14 13.42 30.50
N PRO A 239 -24.25 12.73 30.82
CA PRO A 239 -25.48 13.40 31.26
C PRO A 239 -25.21 14.37 32.41
N VAL A 240 -24.23 14.04 33.27
CA VAL A 240 -23.73 14.91 34.35
C VAL A 240 -23.29 16.30 33.85
N ALA A 241 -22.52 16.39 32.76
CA ALA A 241 -22.09 17.67 32.20
C ALA A 241 -23.28 18.49 31.67
N LEU A 242 -24.30 17.81 31.12
CA LEU A 242 -25.54 18.43 30.67
C LEU A 242 -26.37 18.96 31.85
N TRP A 243 -26.44 18.23 32.95
CA TRP A 243 -27.08 18.71 34.19
C TRP A 243 -26.32 19.85 34.85
N VAL A 244 -24.98 19.86 34.77
CA VAL A 244 -24.15 20.96 35.28
C VAL A 244 -24.37 22.23 34.47
N THR A 245 -24.42 22.15 33.14
CA THR A 245 -24.68 23.33 32.29
C THR A 245 -26.09 23.88 32.50
N VAL A 246 -27.10 23.00 32.61
CA VAL A 246 -28.47 23.39 32.94
C VAL A 246 -28.54 24.02 34.33
N GLY A 247 -27.88 23.43 35.34
CA GLY A 247 -27.81 23.96 36.69
C GLY A 247 -27.17 25.35 36.76
N LEU A 248 -26.03 25.54 36.09
CA LEU A 248 -25.38 26.85 35.96
C LEU A 248 -26.27 27.89 35.30
N ALA A 249 -26.97 27.52 34.22
CA ALA A 249 -27.89 28.42 33.53
C ALA A 249 -29.07 28.84 34.44
N VAL A 250 -29.64 27.90 35.20
CA VAL A 250 -30.71 28.19 36.16
C VAL A 250 -30.20 29.09 37.30
N CYS A 251 -29.01 28.84 37.83
CA CYS A 251 -28.40 29.69 38.85
C CYS A 251 -28.14 31.12 38.34
N LEU A 252 -27.60 31.26 37.12
CA LEU A 252 -27.40 32.55 36.48
C LEU A 252 -28.72 33.29 36.28
N LEU A 253 -29.76 32.60 35.79
CA LEU A 253 -31.08 33.19 35.61
C LEU A 253 -31.68 33.65 36.95
N GLY A 254 -31.55 32.83 38.00
CA GLY A 254 -31.98 33.17 39.35
C GLY A 254 -31.27 34.40 39.91
N LEU A 255 -29.95 34.50 39.71
CA LEU A 255 -29.15 35.67 40.10
C LEU A 255 -29.58 36.93 39.34
N LEU A 256 -29.82 36.82 38.04
CA LEU A 256 -30.33 37.94 37.22
C LEU A 256 -31.71 38.42 37.70
N ILE A 257 -32.61 37.49 38.06
CA ILE A 257 -33.92 37.84 38.62
C ILE A 257 -33.77 38.51 40.00
N ALA A 258 -32.91 37.99 40.87
CA ALA A 258 -32.66 38.57 42.18
C ALA A 258 -32.05 39.98 42.07
N LEU A 259 -31.06 40.17 41.19
CA LEU A 259 -30.48 41.47 40.89
C LEU A 259 -31.53 42.43 40.33
N ALA A 260 -32.39 42.00 39.41
CA ALA A 260 -33.49 42.81 38.90
C ALA A 260 -34.49 43.20 40.01
N ALA A 261 -34.80 42.30 40.94
CA ALA A 261 -35.69 42.57 42.06
C ALA A 261 -35.07 43.56 43.06
N VAL A 262 -33.78 43.41 43.38
CA VAL A 262 -33.04 44.35 44.23
C VAL A 262 -32.93 45.72 43.55
N CYS A 263 -32.61 45.78 42.26
CA CYS A 263 -32.63 47.02 41.49
C CYS A 263 -34.01 47.68 41.52
N ARG A 264 -35.10 46.92 41.33
CA ARG A 264 -36.47 47.46 41.42
C ARG A 264 -36.81 47.98 42.82
N ARG A 265 -36.42 47.28 43.88
CA ARG A 265 -36.63 47.73 45.27
C ARG A 265 -35.85 49.00 45.56
N LYS A 266 -34.57 49.06 45.18
CA LYS A 266 -33.73 50.23 45.41
C LYS A 266 -34.18 51.45 44.60
N ILE A 267 -34.66 51.25 43.37
CA ILE A 267 -35.30 52.32 42.58
C ILE A 267 -36.59 52.79 43.26
N LYS A 268 -37.42 51.86 43.79
CA LYS A 268 -38.64 52.23 44.50
C LYS A 268 -38.35 53.02 45.77
N GLU A 269 -37.37 52.60 46.57
CA GLU A 269 -36.93 53.31 47.78
C GLU A 269 -36.35 54.69 47.43
N SER A 270 -35.53 54.81 46.38
CA SER A 270 -35.06 56.11 45.87
C SER A 270 -36.21 56.99 45.39
N CYS A 271 -37.24 56.44 44.73
CA CYS A 271 -38.43 57.18 44.32
C CYS A 271 -39.35 57.55 45.50
N GLU A 272 -39.40 56.74 46.57
CA GLU A 272 -40.12 57.07 47.81
C GLU A 272 -39.35 58.12 48.63
N GLU A 273 -38.03 58.12 48.59
CA GLU A 273 -37.16 59.12 49.24
C GLU A 273 -37.14 60.45 48.46
N ASP A 274 -37.20 60.42 47.12
CA ASP A 274 -37.47 61.63 46.32
C ASP A 274 -38.90 62.15 46.55
N ARG A 275 -39.90 61.28 46.80
CA ARG A 275 -41.27 61.72 47.14
C ARG A 275 -41.38 62.24 48.58
N ALA A 276 -40.49 61.82 49.48
CA ALA A 276 -40.34 62.36 50.83
C ALA A 276 -39.49 63.64 50.86
N GLY A 277 -38.47 63.76 50.00
CA GLY A 277 -37.64 64.94 49.82
C GLY A 277 -38.33 66.06 49.04
N THR A 278 -39.22 65.74 48.11
CA THR A 278 -40.02 66.73 47.35
C THR A 278 -41.32 67.13 48.07
N CYS A 279 -41.58 66.59 49.27
CA CYS A 279 -42.68 67.05 50.13
C CYS A 279 -42.19 67.87 51.34
N LEU A 280 -40.87 68.10 51.48
CA LEU A 280 -40.29 68.88 52.58
C LEU A 280 -39.24 69.91 52.11
N SER A 281 -39.52 70.66 51.04
CA SER A 281 -38.85 71.96 50.80
C SER A 281 -39.61 72.97 49.93
N VAL A 282 -40.95 72.84 49.73
CA VAL A 282 -41.73 73.84 48.96
C VAL A 282 -42.72 74.64 49.84
N CYS A 283 -42.72 74.42 51.15
CA CYS A 283 -43.40 75.30 52.12
C CYS A 283 -42.38 76.04 52.98
N LEU A 284 -41.52 76.86 52.37
CA LEU A 284 -40.95 78.06 53.00
C LEU A 284 -40.29 78.93 51.93
N ASN A 285 -40.83 80.14 51.80
CA ASN A 285 -40.26 81.33 51.16
C ASN A 285 -40.63 81.57 49.69
N ASN A 286 -41.89 81.97 49.49
CA ASN A 286 -42.12 83.18 48.70
C ASN A 286 -41.78 84.39 49.58
N CYS A 287 -40.71 85.11 49.24
CA CYS A 287 -40.54 86.52 49.57
C CYS A 287 -39.65 87.20 48.52
N GLU A 288 -40.30 88.02 47.69
CA GLU A 288 -39.85 89.35 47.26
C GLU A 288 -38.61 89.47 46.32
N LYS A 289 -38.94 89.70 45.04
CA LYS A 289 -38.46 90.75 44.13
C LYS A 289 -37.04 90.82 43.54
N ASP A 290 -37.10 91.14 42.24
CA ASP A 290 -36.26 92.01 41.41
C ASP A 290 -35.00 91.45 40.71
N GLN A 291 -35.23 91.14 39.42
CA GLN A 291 -34.64 91.82 38.26
C GLN A 291 -33.14 91.59 37.94
N ALA A 292 -32.87 90.78 36.91
CA ALA A 292 -31.99 91.10 35.75
C ALA A 292 -31.88 89.88 34.80
N GLY A 293 -31.94 90.13 33.49
CA GLY A 293 -31.97 89.11 32.43
C GLY A 293 -30.60 88.52 32.03
N PRO A 294 -30.40 88.17 30.74
CA PRO A 294 -30.47 86.78 30.25
C PRO A 294 -29.11 86.26 29.75
N LEU A 295 -28.97 84.94 29.51
CA LEU A 295 -28.36 84.39 28.28
C LEU A 295 -28.49 82.85 28.18
N ASN A 296 -29.22 82.44 27.14
CA ASN A 296 -28.92 81.39 26.14
C ASN A 296 -28.62 79.93 26.52
N SER A 297 -29.39 79.06 25.81
CA SER A 297 -29.00 77.85 25.06
C SER A 297 -29.60 76.54 25.56
N ALA A 298 -30.69 76.15 24.89
CA ALA A 298 -31.22 74.80 24.86
C ALA A 298 -30.24 73.82 24.19
N VAL A 299 -30.20 72.56 24.66
CA VAL A 299 -30.15 71.36 23.80
C VAL A 299 -30.80 70.19 24.56
N CYS A 300 -31.98 69.78 24.11
CA CYS A 300 -32.48 68.41 24.28
C CYS A 300 -31.94 67.58 23.11
N LEU A 301 -31.30 66.44 23.37
CA LEU A 301 -31.07 65.40 22.36
C LEU A 301 -31.34 64.03 22.98
N ASN A 302 -32.24 63.32 22.30
CA ASN A 302 -32.68 61.95 22.55
C ASN A 302 -32.06 61.02 21.48
N SER A 303 -32.17 59.71 21.70
CA SER A 303 -31.94 58.57 20.78
C SER A 303 -30.58 57.84 20.79
N THR A 304 -30.66 56.60 21.32
CA THR A 304 -30.26 55.31 20.72
C THR A 304 -28.95 55.20 19.94
N ALA A 305 -27.99 54.40 20.44
CA ALA A 305 -27.59 53.10 19.85
C ALA A 305 -26.24 52.59 20.40
N LEU A 306 -26.17 51.26 20.55
CA LEU A 306 -25.00 50.37 20.54
C LEU A 306 -24.02 50.40 21.73
N LEU A 307 -23.86 49.23 22.36
CA LEU A 307 -22.60 48.47 22.28
C LEU A 307 -22.82 47.02 22.72
N SER A 308 -22.61 46.12 21.76
CA SER A 308 -22.45 44.68 21.89
C SER A 308 -20.96 44.34 22.02
N PHE A 309 -20.61 43.58 23.05
CA PHE A 309 -19.58 42.54 23.09
C PHE A 309 -20.02 41.49 24.12
#